data_AF-A0A2X2SWU9-F1
#
_entry.id   AF-A0A2X2SWU9-F1
#
_cell.length_a   1.000
_cell.length_b   1.000
_cell.length_c   1.000
_cell.angle_alpha   90.00
_cell.angle_beta   90.00
_cell.angle_gamma   90.00
#
_symmetry.space_group_name_H-M   'P 1'
#
loop_
_entity.id
_entity.type
_entity.pdbx_description
1 polymer ?
#
loop_
_entity_poly.entity_id
_entity_poly.type
_entity_poly.pdbx_seq_one_letter_code
_entity_poly.pdbx_strand_id
1 'polypeptide(L)' 'MPFTLGQRWISDTESELGLGTVVALDARMVTLLFPATG' A
#
# COMPACT_ATOMS: atom_id res chain seq x y z
N MET A 1 10.61 10.55 -2.29
CA MET A 1 9.98 10.56 -0.94
C MET A 1 10.05 9.13 -0.42
N PRO A 2 10.64 8.88 0.77
CA PRO A 2 10.66 7.54 1.35
C PRO A 2 9.24 7.09 1.74
N PHE A 3 8.99 5.78 1.76
CA PHE A 3 7.74 5.24 2.27
C PHE A 3 7.61 5.51 3.77
N THR A 4 6.40 5.86 4.22
CA THR A 4 6.07 6.09 5.64
C THR A 4 4.77 5.34 5.99
N LEU A 5 4.67 4.84 7.22
CA LEU A 5 3.43 4.22 7.72
C LEU A 5 2.23 5.17 7.56
N GLY A 6 1.10 4.64 7.11
CA GLY A 6 -0.12 5.42 6.85
C GLY A 6 -0.17 6.12 5.48
N GLN A 7 0.92 6.10 4.70
CA GLN A 7 0.90 6.64 3.34
C GLN A 7 -0.05 5.85 2.43
N ARG A 8 -0.72 6.55 1.51
CA ARG A 8 -1.75 6.01 0.63
C ARG A 8 -1.23 5.82 -0.79
N TRP A 9 -1.54 4.67 -1.40
CA TRP A 9 -1.06 4.28 -2.73
C TRP A 9 -2.13 3.48 -3.49
N ILE A 10 -2.01 3.42 -4.81
CA ILE A 10 -2.87 2.63 -5.71
C ILE A 10 -1.97 1.71 -6.53
N SER A 11 -2.46 0.51 -6.89
CA SER A 11 -1.78 -0.36 -7.86
C SER A 11 -2.14 0.07 -9.28
N ASP A 12 -1.14 0.36 -10.11
CA ASP A 12 -1.35 0.74 -11.52
C ASP A 12 -1.92 -0.43 -12.34
N THR A 13 -1.62 -1.68 -11.96
CA THR A 13 -2.08 -2.88 -12.70
C THR A 13 -3.36 -3.48 -12.12
N GLU A 14 -3.58 -3.37 -10.81
CA GLU A 14 -4.72 -3.96 -10.07
C GLU A 14 -5.55 -2.85 -9.42
N SER A 15 -6.11 -1.96 -10.24
CA SER A 15 -6.85 -0.78 -9.76
C SER A 15 -8.13 -1.14 -8.99
N GLU A 16 -8.68 -2.33 -9.19
CA GLU A 16 -9.85 -2.87 -8.50
C GLU A 16 -9.63 -3.13 -7.00
N LEU A 17 -8.36 -3.27 -6.56
CA LEU A 17 -8.01 -3.30 -5.13
C LEU A 17 -8.31 -1.98 -4.42
N GLY A 18 -8.53 -0.91 -5.19
CA GLY A 18 -8.73 0.43 -4.68
C GLY A 18 -7.48 0.96 -3.99
N LEU A 19 -7.70 1.75 -2.94
CA LEU A 19 -6.62 2.46 -2.28
C LEU A 19 -6.01 1.66 -1.13
N GLY A 20 -4.71 1.42 -1.22
CA GLY A 20 -3.90 0.77 -0.20
C GLY A 20 -3.26 1.74 0.79
N THR A 21 -2.95 1.23 1.99
CA THR A 21 -2.24 1.95 3.06
C THR A 21 -0.98 1.21 3.46
N VAL A 22 0.15 1.90 3.61
CA VAL A 22 1.40 1.32 4.11
C VAL A 22 1.24 0.94 5.59
N VAL A 23 1.38 -0.35 5.89
CA VAL A 23 1.22 -0.91 7.25
C VAL A 23 2.51 -1.50 7.83
N ALA A 24 3.51 -1.78 7.00
CA ALA A 24 4.84 -2.20 7.45
C ALA A 24 5.94 -1.80 6.46
N LEU A 25 7.15 -1.64 6.98
CA LEU A 25 8.37 -1.34 6.25
C LEU A 25 9.48 -2.31 6.68
N ASP A 26 10.21 -2.82 5.70
CA ASP A 26 11.44 -3.60 5.87
C ASP A 26 12.55 -3.00 4.98
N ALA A 27 13.78 -3.51 5.06
CA ALA A 27 14.95 -2.96 4.37
C ALA A 27 14.76 -2.78 2.86
N ARG A 28 14.05 -3.70 2.21
CA ARG A 28 13.80 -3.69 0.75
C ARG A 28 12.34 -3.94 0.37
N MET A 29 11.42 -3.93 1.34
CA MET A 29 10.01 -4.24 1.11
C MET A 29 9.10 -3.26 1.84
N VAL A 30 7.95 -2.97 1.25
CA VAL A 30 6.83 -2.27 1.88
C VAL A 30 5.59 -3.14 1.81
N THR A 31 4.81 -3.19 2.88
CA THR A 31 3.55 -3.92 2.91
C THR A 31 2.38 -2.94 2.88
N LEU A 32 1.46 -3.15 1.95
CA LEU A 32 0.24 -2.37 1.80
C LEU A 32 -0.98 -3.22 2.15
N LEU A 33 -1.90 -2.64 2.92
CA LEU A 33 -3.23 -3.19 3.15
C LEU A 33 -4.24 -2.51 2.22
N PHE A 34 -5.01 -3.30 1.46
CA PHE A 34 -6.09 -2.82 0.58
C PHE A 34 -7.46 -3.16 1.21
N PRO A 35 -8.12 -2.23 1.93
CA PRO A 35 -9.35 -2.51 2.68
C PRO A 35 -10.61 -2.60 1.82
N ALA A 36 -10.57 -2.19 0.54
CA ALA A 36 -11.72 -2.28 -0.34
C ALA A 36 -12.02 -3.73 -0.77
N THR A 37 -11.01 -4.60 -0.68
CA THR A 37 -11.11 -6.04 -0.95
C THR A 37 -10.88 -6.79 0.36
N GLY A 38 -11.97 -7.04 1.09
CA GLY A 38 -12.03 -7.80 2.34
C GLY A 38 -13.42 -8.35 2.56
#